data_AF-A0A5R9FFD8-F1
#
_entry.id   AF-A0A5R9FFD8-F1
#
_cell.length_a   1.000
_cell.length_b   1.000
_cell.length_c   1.000
_cell.angle_alpha   90.00
_cell.angle_beta   90.00
_cell.angle_gamma   90.00
#
_symmetry.space_group_name_H-M   'P 1'
#
loop_
_entity.id
_entity.type
_entity.pdbx_description
1 polymer ?
#
loop_
_entity_poly.entity_id
_entity_poly.type
_entity_poly.pdbx_seq_one_letter_code
_entity_poly.pdbx_strand_id
1 'polypeptide(L)'
;MTVAFATGVCVLAALAHVCLVFLHVAPSTAVSQRYERQIDAWIYPYFEQNWQLFAPNPESVRLRISARTAAMAPDGSRQVGEWLDLTAVDDAAVRHSPLPSHTAQNMLRRAWAAYDQQPTPERGRMLQKYLANIAAERLAARTRHSFEAVQLRVVSTPIAPSAPSTPANLSSGGARSDARYLPWWQVESHDR
;
A
#
# COMPACT_ATOMS: atom_id res chain seq x y z
N MET A 1 48.83 -19.88 -7.86
CA MET A 1 48.63 -18.48 -7.41
C MET A 1 47.17 -18.04 -7.48
N THR A 2 46.40 -18.48 -8.48
CA THR A 2 44.98 -18.14 -8.64
C THR A 2 44.06 -18.70 -7.56
N VAL A 3 44.25 -19.95 -7.13
CA VAL A 3 43.40 -20.57 -6.10
C VAL A 3 43.55 -19.86 -4.74
N ALA A 4 44.79 -19.63 -4.28
CA ALA A 4 45.03 -18.94 -3.01
C ALA A 4 44.47 -17.51 -3.00
N PHE A 5 44.60 -16.78 -4.12
CA PHE A 5 44.02 -15.46 -4.27
C PHE A 5 42.48 -15.50 -4.24
N ALA A 6 41.87 -16.40 -5.01
CA ALA A 6 40.42 -16.57 -5.03
C ALA A 6 39.87 -16.93 -3.64
N THR A 7 40.53 -17.86 -2.93
CA THR A 7 40.19 -18.21 -1.56
C THR A 7 40.29 -17.00 -0.63
N GLY A 8 41.36 -16.20 -0.74
CA GLY A 8 41.52 -14.98 0.04
C GLY A 8 40.38 -13.99 -0.16
N VAL A 9 39.97 -13.75 -1.41
CA VAL A 9 38.83 -12.88 -1.75
C VAL A 9 37.52 -13.42 -1.16
N CYS A 10 37.26 -14.72 -1.28
CA CYS A 10 36.05 -15.34 -0.73
C CYS A 10 35.97 -15.20 0.79
N VAL A 11 37.09 -15.43 1.49
CA VAL A 11 37.15 -15.29 2.95
C VAL A 11 36.87 -13.84 3.37
N LEU A 12 37.48 -12.85 2.69
CA LEU A 12 37.24 -11.44 2.98
C LEU A 12 35.78 -11.04 2.73
N ALA A 13 35.18 -11.51 1.64
CA ALA A 13 33.79 -11.25 1.32
C ALA A 13 32.84 -11.86 2.38
N ALA A 14 33.12 -13.08 2.84
CA ALA A 14 32.36 -13.73 3.90
C ALA A 14 32.44 -12.97 5.24
N LEU A 15 33.64 -12.53 5.63
CA LEU A 15 33.83 -11.73 6.85
C LEU A 15 33.10 -10.39 6.77
N ALA A 16 33.16 -9.71 5.61
CA ALA A 16 32.43 -8.47 5.39
C ALA A 16 30.92 -8.70 5.49
N HIS A 17 30.39 -9.76 4.87
CA HIS A 17 28.98 -10.10 4.94
C HIS A 17 28.52 -10.36 6.39
N VAL A 18 29.25 -11.18 7.16
CA VAL A 18 28.91 -11.47 8.56
C VAL A 18 28.93 -10.20 9.41
N CYS A 19 29.89 -9.30 9.19
CA CYS A 19 29.97 -8.02 9.89
C CYS A 19 28.75 -7.12 9.58
N LEU A 20 28.36 -7.03 8.30
CA LEU A 20 27.19 -6.24 7.88
C LEU A 20 25.88 -6.82 8.44
N VAL A 21 25.72 -8.14 8.41
CA VAL A 21 24.56 -8.81 9.02
C VAL A 21 24.52 -8.55 10.53
N PHE A 22 25.65 -8.64 11.22
CA PHE A 22 25.74 -8.33 12.65
C PHE A 22 25.31 -6.88 12.93
N LEU A 23 25.84 -5.90 12.19
CA LEU A 23 25.47 -4.49 12.37
C LEU A 23 23.99 -4.21 12.07
N HIS A 24 23.37 -4.99 11.19
CA HIS A 24 21.96 -4.86 10.85
C HIS A 24 21.03 -5.48 11.92
N VAL A 25 21.43 -6.61 12.53
CA VAL A 25 20.59 -7.33 13.52
C VAL A 25 20.84 -6.88 14.96
N ALA A 26 22.05 -6.41 15.28
CA ALA A 26 22.40 -5.94 16.61
C ALA A 26 21.65 -4.65 16.99
N PRO A 27 21.52 -4.33 18.30
CA PRO A 27 20.97 -3.07 18.76
C PRO A 27 21.68 -1.86 18.12
N SER A 28 20.95 -0.77 17.88
CA SER A 28 21.47 0.40 17.17
C SER A 28 22.69 1.01 17.86
N THR A 29 23.78 1.18 17.11
CA THR A 29 25.02 1.83 17.55
C THR A 29 25.33 3.05 16.67
N ALA A 30 26.24 3.92 17.08
CA ALA A 30 26.65 5.07 16.28
C ALA A 30 27.22 4.68 14.90
N VAL A 31 27.86 3.52 14.81
CA VAL A 31 28.39 2.98 13.54
C VAL A 31 27.24 2.52 12.64
N SER A 32 26.29 1.74 13.16
CA SER A 32 25.17 1.26 12.34
C SER A 32 24.28 2.40 11.86
N GLN A 33 24.05 3.43 12.68
CA GLN A 33 23.32 4.64 12.26
C GLN A 33 24.08 5.45 11.19
N ARG A 34 25.40 5.60 11.32
CA ARG A 34 26.19 6.39 10.35
C ARG A 34 26.28 5.73 8.98
N TYR A 35 26.30 4.40 8.93
CA TYR A 35 26.45 3.61 7.70
C TYR A 35 25.17 2.85 7.31
N GLU A 36 24.01 3.24 7.85
CA GLU A 36 22.71 2.57 7.66
C GLU A 36 22.42 2.32 6.18
N ARG A 37 22.54 3.35 5.33
CA ARG A 37 22.30 3.23 3.89
C ARG A 37 23.18 2.18 3.21
N GLN A 38 24.45 2.07 3.58
CA GLN A 38 25.39 1.11 2.98
C GLN A 38 25.12 -0.31 3.47
N ILE A 39 24.80 -0.46 4.76
CA ILE A 39 24.42 -1.74 5.35
C ILE A 39 23.15 -2.24 4.67
N ASP A 40 22.13 -1.40 4.58
CA ASP A 40 20.83 -1.71 3.97
C ASP A 40 20.95 -2.07 2.49
N ALA A 41 21.76 -1.34 1.73
CA ALA A 41 22.01 -1.63 0.32
C ALA A 41 22.68 -3.00 0.09
N TRP A 42 23.47 -3.49 1.05
CA TRP A 42 24.07 -4.83 0.98
C TRP A 42 23.11 -5.93 1.46
N ILE A 43 22.30 -5.65 2.48
CA ILE A 43 21.45 -6.65 3.15
C ILE A 43 20.13 -6.88 2.40
N TYR A 44 19.37 -5.82 2.08
CA TYR A 44 18.01 -5.96 1.54
C TYR A 44 17.88 -6.66 0.17
N PRO A 45 18.90 -6.72 -0.71
CA PRO A 45 18.81 -7.56 -1.91
C PRO A 45 18.70 -9.07 -1.62
N TYR A 46 19.20 -9.52 -0.46
CA TYR A 46 19.29 -10.94 -0.12
C TYR A 46 18.45 -11.33 1.10
N PHE A 47 18.27 -10.41 2.05
CA PHE A 47 17.55 -10.61 3.30
C PHE A 47 16.50 -9.52 3.48
N GLU A 48 15.34 -9.71 2.87
CA GLU A 48 14.18 -8.86 3.12
C GLU A 48 13.51 -9.31 4.43
N GLN A 49 13.57 -8.49 5.48
CA GLN A 49 12.92 -8.76 6.76
C GLN A 49 11.41 -8.47 6.70
N ASN A 50 10.67 -9.28 5.93
CA ASN A 50 9.22 -9.15 5.87
C ASN A 50 8.53 -10.08 6.90
N TRP A 51 8.40 -9.60 8.13
CA TRP A 51 7.74 -10.32 9.24
C TRP A 51 6.22 -10.47 9.10
N GLN A 52 5.62 -9.91 8.04
CA GLN A 52 4.17 -10.01 7.78
C GLN A 52 3.71 -11.46 7.55
N LEU A 53 4.63 -12.41 7.32
CA LEU A 53 4.31 -13.82 7.11
C LEU A 53 3.87 -14.55 8.38
N PHE A 54 4.36 -14.14 9.56
CA PHE A 54 4.15 -14.89 10.82
C PHE A 54 3.24 -14.17 11.82
N ALA A 55 3.15 -12.84 11.75
CA ALA A 55 2.14 -12.09 12.45
C ALA A 55 1.60 -11.05 11.47
N PRO A 56 0.37 -11.21 10.93
CA PRO A 56 -0.25 -10.08 10.25
C PRO A 56 -0.33 -8.96 11.30
N ASN A 57 0.38 -7.85 11.06
CA ASN A 57 0.18 -6.67 11.87
C ASN A 57 -1.32 -6.37 11.86
N PRO A 58 -1.99 -6.38 13.02
CA PRO A 58 -3.42 -6.08 13.04
C PRO A 58 -3.58 -4.70 12.43
N GLU A 59 -4.39 -4.59 11.37
CA GLU A 59 -4.70 -3.30 10.78
C GLU A 59 -5.27 -2.43 11.89
N SER A 60 -4.51 -1.40 12.30
CA SER A 60 -4.90 -0.47 13.35
C SER A 60 -5.87 0.60 12.83
N VAL A 61 -6.16 0.56 11.53
CA VAL A 61 -7.03 1.50 10.82
C VAL A 61 -8.04 0.74 9.96
N ARG A 62 -9.27 1.22 9.95
CA ARG A 62 -10.29 0.84 8.99
C ARG A 62 -10.17 1.75 7.77
N LEU A 63 -9.84 1.16 6.63
CA LEU A 63 -9.75 1.85 5.35
C LEU A 63 -11.09 1.80 4.62
N ARG A 64 -11.58 2.96 4.17
CA ARG A 64 -12.69 3.08 3.22
C ARG A 64 -12.20 3.77 1.96
N ILE A 65 -12.31 3.08 0.83
CA ILE A 65 -11.90 3.59 -0.48
C ILE A 65 -13.15 3.85 -1.30
N SER A 66 -13.34 5.10 -1.69
CA SER A 66 -14.39 5.53 -2.60
C SER A 66 -13.78 5.99 -3.92
N ALA A 67 -14.54 5.89 -5.01
CA ALA A 67 -14.15 6.46 -6.29
C ALA A 67 -15.30 7.22 -6.93
N ARG A 68 -14.98 8.20 -7.77
CA ARG A 68 -15.94 8.93 -8.60
C ARG A 68 -15.39 9.13 -10.00
N THR A 69 -16.29 9.34 -10.95
CA THR A 69 -15.97 9.55 -12.35
C THR A 69 -15.87 11.04 -12.68
N ALA A 70 -15.18 11.36 -13.76
CA ALA A 70 -15.34 12.60 -14.48
C ALA A 70 -15.42 12.34 -15.99
N ALA A 71 -16.31 13.07 -16.66
CA ALA A 71 -16.49 13.06 -18.10
C ALA A 71 -16.49 14.50 -18.63
N MET A 72 -16.09 14.69 -19.88
CA MET A 72 -16.24 15.96 -20.57
C MET A 72 -17.64 16.02 -21.20
N ALA A 73 -18.38 17.07 -20.89
CA ALA A 73 -19.68 17.32 -21.50
C ALA A 73 -19.52 17.91 -22.91
N PRO A 74 -20.57 17.85 -23.75
CA PRO A 74 -20.53 18.41 -25.10
C PRO A 74 -20.23 19.92 -25.14
N ASP A 75 -20.52 20.64 -24.04
CA ASP A 75 -20.24 22.06 -23.85
C ASP A 75 -18.79 22.35 -23.39
N GLY A 76 -17.95 21.31 -23.27
CA GLY A 76 -16.57 21.41 -22.80
C GLY A 76 -16.42 21.50 -21.27
N SER A 77 -17.53 21.47 -20.52
CA SER A 77 -17.48 21.46 -19.05
C SER A 77 -17.15 20.07 -18.50
N ARG A 78 -16.46 20.02 -17.35
CA ARG A 78 -16.13 18.76 -16.69
C ARG A 78 -17.27 18.34 -15.76
N GLN A 79 -18.00 17.31 -16.13
CA GLN A 79 -19.04 16.72 -15.28
C GLN A 79 -18.42 15.70 -14.34
N VAL A 80 -18.61 15.90 -13.03
CA VAL A 80 -18.07 15.04 -11.98
C VAL A 80 -19.21 14.25 -11.34
N GLY A 81 -19.06 12.93 -11.31
CA GLY A 81 -20.02 12.02 -10.70
C GLY A 81 -19.96 12.00 -9.16
N GLU A 82 -20.92 11.29 -8.57
CA GLU A 82 -20.96 11.05 -7.13
C GLU A 82 -19.91 10.05 -6.67
N TRP A 83 -19.62 10.06 -5.36
CA TRP A 83 -18.72 9.09 -4.74
C TRP A 83 -19.40 7.73 -4.57
N LEU A 84 -18.85 6.71 -5.22
CA LEU A 84 -19.19 5.30 -4.99
C LEU A 84 -18.23 4.69 -3.97
N ASP A 85 -18.74 4.02 -2.94
CA ASP A 85 -17.94 3.28 -1.98
C ASP A 85 -17.51 1.91 -2.56
N LEU A 86 -16.24 1.80 -2.96
CA LEU A 86 -15.69 0.57 -3.54
C LEU A 86 -15.46 -0.49 -2.48
N THR A 87 -15.13 -0.09 -1.25
CA THR A 87 -14.99 -1.00 -0.10
C THR A 87 -16.33 -1.65 0.23
N ALA A 88 -17.43 -0.90 0.17
CA ALA A 88 -18.76 -1.45 0.43
C ALA A 88 -19.17 -2.52 -0.60
N VAL A 89 -18.72 -2.42 -1.86
CA VAL A 89 -18.94 -3.44 -2.89
C VAL A 89 -18.23 -4.74 -2.52
N ASP A 90 -16.96 -4.65 -2.12
CA ASP A 90 -16.16 -5.80 -1.67
C ASP A 90 -16.75 -6.43 -0.40
N ASP A 91 -17.08 -5.62 0.60
CA ASP A 91 -17.68 -6.11 1.83
C ASP A 91 -19.00 -6.82 1.57
N ALA A 92 -19.82 -6.34 0.64
CA ALA A 92 -21.09 -6.99 0.30
C ALA A 92 -20.88 -8.37 -0.36
N ALA A 93 -19.82 -8.55 -1.15
CA ALA A 93 -19.47 -9.83 -1.75
C ALA A 93 -18.87 -10.82 -0.73
N VAL A 94 -18.32 -10.31 0.38
CA VAL A 94 -17.75 -11.13 1.45
C VAL A 94 -18.78 -11.47 2.54
N ARG A 95 -19.62 -10.51 2.92
CA ARG A 95 -20.62 -10.68 3.99
C ARG A 95 -21.58 -11.82 3.66
N HIS A 96 -21.78 -12.71 4.64
CA HIS A 96 -22.66 -13.89 4.56
C HIS A 96 -22.28 -14.91 3.47
N SER A 97 -21.10 -14.77 2.84
CA SER A 97 -20.58 -15.79 1.94
C SER A 97 -19.85 -16.87 2.75
N PRO A 98 -20.19 -18.16 2.59
CA PRO A 98 -19.47 -19.25 3.28
C PRO A 98 -18.05 -19.44 2.74
N LEU A 99 -17.82 -19.09 1.47
CA LEU A 99 -16.53 -19.21 0.78
C LEU A 99 -16.26 -17.93 -0.03
N PRO A 100 -15.95 -16.80 0.64
CA PRO A 100 -15.73 -15.53 -0.04
C PRO A 100 -14.48 -15.59 -0.91
N SER A 101 -14.52 -14.96 -2.10
CA SER A 101 -13.36 -14.95 -2.99
C SER A 101 -12.22 -14.10 -2.41
N HIS A 102 -10.97 -14.54 -2.61
CA HIS A 102 -9.80 -13.75 -2.19
C HIS A 102 -9.75 -12.38 -2.88
N THR A 103 -10.25 -12.28 -4.11
CA THR A 103 -10.36 -11.03 -4.86
C THR A 103 -11.24 -10.03 -4.14
N ALA A 104 -12.46 -10.41 -3.74
CA ALA A 104 -13.37 -9.54 -2.99
C ALA A 104 -12.78 -9.14 -1.63
N GLN A 105 -12.07 -10.05 -0.96
CA GLN A 105 -11.50 -9.77 0.36
C GLN A 105 -10.29 -8.84 0.33
N ASN A 106 -9.42 -8.98 -0.68
CA ASN A 106 -8.04 -8.48 -0.61
C ASN A 106 -7.61 -7.60 -1.76
N MET A 107 -8.21 -7.68 -2.95
CA MET A 107 -7.67 -7.05 -4.17
C MET A 107 -7.49 -5.54 -3.99
N LEU A 108 -8.57 -4.83 -3.65
CA LEU A 108 -8.55 -3.38 -3.49
C LEU A 108 -7.64 -2.94 -2.34
N ARG A 109 -7.71 -3.66 -1.22
CA ARG A 109 -6.93 -3.34 -0.02
C ARG A 109 -5.43 -3.52 -0.24
N ARG A 110 -5.02 -4.64 -0.85
CA ARG A 110 -3.61 -4.91 -1.15
C ARG A 110 -3.07 -3.98 -2.24
N ALA A 111 -3.88 -3.65 -3.25
CA ALA A 111 -3.51 -2.67 -4.26
C ALA A 111 -3.22 -1.31 -3.63
N TRP A 112 -4.07 -0.86 -2.70
CA TRP A 112 -3.85 0.38 -1.95
C TRP A 112 -2.60 0.30 -1.07
N ALA A 113 -2.47 -0.75 -0.25
CA ALA A 113 -1.34 -0.89 0.67
C ALA A 113 0.01 -0.88 -0.07
N ALA A 114 0.09 -1.57 -1.22
CA ALA A 114 1.29 -1.57 -2.05
C ALA A 114 1.58 -0.19 -2.67
N TYR A 115 0.55 0.57 -3.07
CA TYR A 115 0.72 1.92 -3.60
C TYR A 115 1.14 2.92 -2.51
N ASP A 116 0.61 2.77 -1.30
CA ASP A 116 0.87 3.69 -0.19
C ASP A 116 2.28 3.55 0.42
N GLN A 117 2.93 2.41 0.22
CA GLN A 117 4.32 2.15 0.63
C GLN A 117 5.40 2.94 -0.15
N GLN A 118 5.01 3.95 -0.93
CA GLN A 118 5.93 4.79 -1.73
C GLN A 118 6.88 3.94 -2.59
N PRO A 119 6.34 3.10 -3.48
CA PRO A 119 7.13 2.24 -4.35
C PRO A 119 8.06 3.05 -5.26
N THR A 120 9.08 2.38 -5.83
CA THR A 120 9.93 2.97 -6.87
C THR A 120 9.09 3.60 -8.00
N PRO A 121 9.59 4.63 -8.72
CA PRO A 121 8.78 5.38 -9.69
C PRO A 121 8.08 4.51 -10.75
N GLU A 122 8.74 3.44 -11.20
CA GLU A 122 8.18 2.49 -12.17
C GLU A 122 7.07 1.64 -11.56
N ARG A 123 7.31 1.05 -10.38
CA ARG A 123 6.34 0.25 -9.65
C ARG A 123 5.15 1.10 -9.17
N GLY A 124 5.38 2.35 -8.82
CA GLY A 124 4.35 3.33 -8.48
C GLY A 124 3.40 3.62 -9.64
N ARG A 125 3.92 3.80 -10.87
CA ARG A 125 3.08 3.95 -12.07
C ARG A 125 2.27 2.70 -12.36
N MET A 126 2.86 1.51 -12.21
CA MET A 126 2.14 0.24 -12.38
C MET A 126 1.00 0.11 -11.36
N LEU A 127 1.27 0.37 -10.08
CA LEU A 127 0.27 0.29 -9.00
C LEU A 127 -0.82 1.36 -9.13
N GLN A 128 -0.46 2.56 -9.58
CA GLN A 128 -1.42 3.60 -9.92
C GLN A 128 -2.37 3.13 -11.03
N LYS A 129 -1.84 2.60 -12.15
CA LYS A 129 -2.66 2.07 -13.25
C LYS A 129 -3.55 0.94 -12.76
N TYR A 130 -3.02 0.04 -11.93
CA TYR A 130 -3.78 -1.07 -11.37
C TYR A 130 -4.95 -0.59 -10.50
N LEU A 131 -4.73 0.36 -9.58
CA LEU A 131 -5.79 0.96 -8.77
C LEU A 131 -6.83 1.69 -9.63
N ALA A 132 -6.39 2.44 -10.64
CA ALA A 132 -7.28 3.13 -11.56
C ALA A 132 -8.19 2.14 -12.31
N ASN A 133 -7.63 1.02 -12.78
CA ASN A 133 -8.38 -0.03 -13.48
C ASN A 133 -9.40 -0.71 -12.56
N ILE A 134 -9.04 -1.05 -11.32
CA ILE A 134 -9.98 -1.61 -10.32
C ILE A 134 -11.15 -0.65 -10.10
N ALA A 135 -10.84 0.65 -9.93
CA ALA A 135 -11.87 1.66 -9.72
C ALA A 135 -12.77 1.82 -10.96
N ALA A 136 -12.18 1.88 -12.17
CA ALA A 136 -12.91 2.00 -13.42
C ALA A 136 -13.85 0.82 -13.67
N GLU A 137 -13.38 -0.42 -13.49
CA GLU A 137 -14.18 -1.63 -13.66
C GLU A 137 -15.42 -1.63 -12.75
N ARG A 138 -15.22 -1.28 -11.47
CA ARG A 138 -16.31 -1.22 -10.48
C ARG A 138 -17.27 -0.06 -10.72
N LEU A 139 -16.77 1.08 -11.17
CA LEU A 139 -17.61 2.22 -11.56
C LEU A 139 -18.42 1.89 -12.82
N ALA A 140 -17.83 1.26 -13.83
CA ALA A 140 -18.53 0.83 -15.05
C ALA A 140 -19.63 -0.22 -14.77
N ALA A 141 -19.48 -1.03 -13.72
CA ALA A 141 -20.52 -1.96 -13.28
C ALA A 141 -21.76 -1.25 -12.67
N ARG A 142 -21.64 -0.01 -12.18
CA ARG A 142 -22.71 0.75 -11.50
C ARG A 142 -23.20 1.97 -12.28
N THR A 143 -22.38 2.51 -13.16
CA THR A 143 -22.65 3.72 -13.94
C THR A 143 -23.04 3.33 -15.38
N ARG A 144 -24.00 4.07 -15.96
CA ARG A 144 -24.45 3.84 -17.36
C ARG A 144 -23.81 4.78 -18.39
N HIS A 145 -23.09 5.80 -17.92
CA HIS A 145 -22.41 6.79 -18.77
C HIS A 145 -20.92 6.46 -18.87
N SER A 146 -20.32 6.76 -20.01
CA SER A 146 -18.88 6.70 -20.20
C SER A 146 -18.19 7.82 -19.41
N PHE A 147 -16.93 7.58 -19.07
CA PHE A 147 -16.09 8.51 -18.33
C PHE A 147 -14.63 8.34 -18.74
N GLU A 148 -13.87 9.41 -18.61
CA GLU A 148 -12.49 9.50 -19.09
C GLU A 148 -11.49 9.49 -17.92
N ALA A 149 -11.93 9.92 -16.73
CA ALA A 149 -11.08 9.97 -15.56
C ALA A 149 -11.78 9.46 -14.31
N VAL A 150 -10.98 8.95 -13.38
CA VAL A 150 -11.42 8.55 -12.04
C VAL A 150 -10.64 9.31 -10.98
N GLN A 151 -11.30 9.56 -9.85
CA GLN A 151 -10.65 10.04 -8.64
C GLN A 151 -10.96 9.09 -7.50
N LEU A 152 -9.93 8.73 -6.74
CA LEU A 152 -10.07 7.93 -5.53
C LEU A 152 -9.96 8.82 -4.29
N ARG A 153 -10.73 8.47 -3.27
CA ARG A 153 -10.65 9.02 -1.92
C ARG A 153 -10.46 7.85 -0.96
N VAL A 154 -9.44 7.95 -0.12
CA VAL A 154 -9.16 6.99 0.94
C VAL A 154 -9.41 7.65 2.28
N VAL A 155 -10.27 7.04 3.08
CA VAL A 155 -10.56 7.49 4.44
C VAL A 155 -10.02 6.43 5.41
N SER A 156 -9.07 6.84 6.23
CA SER A 156 -8.46 6.01 7.26
C SER A 156 -9.08 6.35 8.61
N THR A 157 -9.74 5.39 9.24
CA THR A 157 -10.36 5.58 10.56
C THR A 157 -9.63 4.70 11.58
N PRO A 158 -8.94 5.26 12.59
CA PRO A 158 -8.28 4.45 13.60
C PRO A 158 -9.26 3.53 14.34
N ILE A 159 -8.85 2.29 14.57
CA ILE A 159 -9.62 1.30 15.31
C ILE A 159 -9.28 1.46 16.79
N ALA A 160 -10.30 1.71 17.62
CA ALA A 160 -10.11 1.87 19.05
C ALA A 160 -9.66 0.53 19.68
N PRO A 161 -8.72 0.55 20.64
CA PRO A 161 -8.33 -0.64 21.38
C PRO A 161 -9.53 -1.18 22.20
N SER A 162 -9.67 -2.50 22.25
CA SER A 162 -10.83 -3.17 22.86
C SER A 162 -10.86 -3.12 24.40
N ALA A 163 -9.85 -2.56 25.06
CA ALA A 163 -9.77 -2.48 26.52
C ALA A 163 -9.45 -1.05 27.01
N PRO A 164 -10.06 -0.59 28.12
CA PRO A 164 -9.67 0.65 28.77
C PRO A 164 -8.37 0.43 29.54
N SER A 165 -7.22 0.62 28.90
CA SER A 165 -5.98 0.93 29.61
C SER A 165 -6.11 2.37 30.15
N THR A 166 -6.00 2.60 31.46
CA THR A 166 -6.21 3.92 32.09
C THR A 166 -5.23 4.09 33.27
N PRO A 167 -4.81 5.33 33.68
CA PRO A 167 -5.21 6.66 33.21
C PRO A 167 -4.08 7.60 32.72
N ALA A 168 -4.54 8.72 32.17
CA ALA A 168 -3.92 10.04 32.14
C ALA A 168 -2.96 10.38 30.98
N ASN A 169 -3.53 11.20 30.10
CA ASN A 169 -2.89 12.28 29.35
C ASN A 169 -2.65 12.06 27.85
N LEU A 170 -3.70 11.62 27.14
CA LEU A 170 -3.77 11.79 25.69
C LEU A 170 -5.16 12.36 25.38
N SER A 171 -5.14 13.63 25.02
CA SER A 171 -6.23 14.47 24.53
C SER A 171 -7.49 13.72 24.07
N SER A 172 -8.63 14.11 24.64
CA SER A 172 -9.99 13.79 24.21
C SER A 172 -10.32 14.37 22.82
N GLY A 173 -9.47 14.14 21.83
CA GLY A 173 -9.79 14.31 20.42
C GLY A 173 -10.07 12.91 19.89
N GLY A 174 -11.35 12.54 19.75
CA GLY A 174 -11.72 11.27 19.13
C GLY A 174 -10.89 11.04 17.86
N ALA A 175 -10.36 9.83 17.71
CA ALA A 175 -9.40 9.51 16.66
C ALA A 175 -9.92 10.01 15.30
N ARG A 176 -9.34 11.10 14.80
CA ARG A 176 -9.88 11.80 13.63
C ARG A 176 -9.62 10.93 12.41
N SER A 177 -10.66 10.68 11.64
CA SER A 177 -10.50 10.06 10.33
C SER A 177 -9.67 10.98 9.44
N ASP A 178 -8.63 10.45 8.80
CA ASP A 178 -7.86 11.17 7.80
C ASP A 178 -8.38 10.82 6.40
N ALA A 179 -8.59 11.84 5.57
CA ALA A 179 -9.14 11.68 4.23
C ALA A 179 -8.13 12.16 3.19
N ARG A 180 -7.56 11.20 2.44
CA ARG A 180 -6.63 11.46 1.35
C ARG A 180 -7.34 11.40 0.00
N TYR A 181 -7.26 12.48 -0.75
CA TYR A 181 -7.73 12.55 -2.13
C TYR A 181 -6.55 12.33 -3.08
N LEU A 182 -6.69 11.35 -3.97
CA LEU A 182 -5.71 11.12 -5.01
C LEU A 182 -5.94 12.08 -6.19
N PRO A 183 -4.91 12.37 -6.99
CA PRO A 183 -5.09 13.15 -8.20
C PRO A 183 -6.02 12.42 -9.17
N TRP A 184 -6.58 13.16 -10.11
CA TRP A 184 -7.36 12.57 -11.18
C TRP A 184 -6.47 11.72 -12.08
N TRP A 185 -6.92 10.49 -12.35
CA TRP A 185 -6.23 9.58 -13.25
C TRP A 185 -7.08 9.33 -14.47
N GLN A 186 -6.48 9.49 -15.64
CA GLN A 186 -7.10 9.13 -16.90
C GLN A 186 -7.21 7.60 -16.98
N VAL A 187 -8.33 7.12 -17.48
CA VAL A 187 -8.62 5.70 -17.70
C VAL A 187 -9.06 5.52 -19.14
N GLU A 188 -8.82 4.34 -19.69
CA GLU A 188 -9.36 4.01 -21.01
C GLU A 188 -10.90 4.09 -20.94
N SER A 189 -11.48 4.85 -21.87
CA SER A 189 -12.91 5.09 -21.96
C SER A 189 -13.64 3.76 -21.98
N HIS A 190 -14.41 3.47 -20.94
CA HIS A 190 -15.36 2.36 -20.96
C HIS A 190 -16.60 2.83 -21.72
N ASP A 191 -16.53 2.79 -23.05
CA ASP A 191 -17.73 2.66 -23.87
C ASP A 191 -18.18 1.21 -23.78
N ARG A 192 -19.45 1.01 -23.43
CA ARG A 192 -20.08 -0.30 -23.39
C ARG A 192 -20.66 -0.67 -24.74
#